data_AF-A0A7S0NKW1-F1
#
_entry.id   AF-A0A7S0NKW1-F1
#
_cell.length_a   1.000
_cell.length_b   1.000
_cell.length_c   1.000
_cell.angle_alpha   90.00
_cell.angle_beta   90.00
_cell.angle_gamma   90.00
#
_symmetry.space_group_name_H-M   'P 1'
#
loop_
_entity.id
_entity.type
_entity.pdbx_description
1 polymer ?
#
loop_
_entity_poly.entity_id
_entity_poly.type
_entity_poly.pdbx_seq_one_letter_code
_entity_poly.pdbx_strand_id
1 'polypeptide(L)'
;VIAGNCLFGKAFMTLRWRWLGANKFLGNLWKKAYVLPNTDVIKELKDGHLKQDPQFKTDRATQLNESEWTALCLPLCFYFASSAVGADAGTACSMMAWGQVGYTLARPTIGYPFQLPFAIMRYVGVALSMKSLFAAAF
;
A
#
# COMPACT_ATOMS: atom_id res chain seq x y z
N VAL A 1 2.78 -7.47 -9.59
CA VAL A 1 1.85 -6.38 -9.23
C VAL A 1 1.81 -6.14 -7.72
N ILE A 2 1.32 -7.11 -6.93
CA ILE A 2 1.14 -6.96 -5.46
C ILE A 2 2.41 -6.51 -4.73
N ALA A 3 3.52 -7.24 -4.85
CA ALA A 3 4.80 -6.85 -4.23
C ALA A 3 5.33 -5.48 -4.72
N GLY A 4 5.08 -5.16 -6.00
CA GLY A 4 5.45 -3.87 -6.59
C GLY A 4 4.72 -2.71 -5.91
N ASN A 5 3.41 -2.82 -5.70
CA ASN A 5 2.63 -1.75 -5.07
C ASN A 5 3.10 -1.43 -3.64
N CYS A 6 3.45 -2.46 -2.85
CA CYS A 6 4.03 -2.25 -1.51
C CYS A 6 5.36 -1.49 -1.56
N LEU A 7 6.23 -1.86 -2.50
CA LEU A 7 7.51 -1.18 -2.73
C LEU A 7 7.30 0.28 -3.15
N PHE A 8 6.42 0.52 -4.14
CA PHE A 8 6.11 1.86 -4.61
C PHE A 8 5.46 2.74 -3.53
N GLY A 9 4.49 2.22 -2.77
CA GLY A 9 3.87 2.96 -1.68
C GLY A 9 4.88 3.36 -0.59
N LYS A 10 5.81 2.47 -0.24
CA LYS A 10 6.86 2.76 0.74
C LYS A 10 7.91 3.74 0.20
N ALA A 11 8.32 3.59 -1.06
CA ALA A 11 9.23 4.51 -1.72
C ALA A 11 8.61 5.92 -1.83
N PHE A 12 7.35 6.02 -2.23
CA PHE A 12 6.61 7.28 -2.34
C PHE A 12 6.54 8.01 -0.99
N MET A 13 6.14 7.32 0.08
CA MET A 13 6.11 7.93 1.42
C MET A 13 7.48 8.43 1.87
N THR A 14 8.53 7.67 1.56
CA THR A 14 9.90 8.02 1.93
C THR A 14 10.38 9.24 1.14
N LEU A 15 10.21 9.24 -0.19
CA LEU A 15 10.66 10.32 -1.05
C LEU A 15 9.86 11.61 -0.82
N ARG A 16 8.53 11.53 -0.79
CA ARG A 16 7.67 12.71 -0.66
C ARG A 16 7.75 13.35 0.73
N TRP A 17 7.60 12.55 1.77
CA TRP A 17 7.41 13.10 3.12
C TRP A 17 8.69 13.12 3.95
N ARG A 18 9.57 12.12 3.79
CA ARG A 18 10.82 12.06 4.57
C ARG A 18 12.00 12.73 3.89
N TRP A 19 12.06 12.73 2.56
CA TRP A 19 13.15 13.37 1.84
C TRP A 19 12.78 14.78 1.38
N LEU A 20 11.75 14.96 0.55
CA LEU A 20 11.34 16.29 0.06
C LEU A 20 10.76 17.16 1.18
N GLY A 21 9.84 16.60 1.98
CA GLY A 21 9.26 17.30 3.13
C GLY A 21 10.34 17.79 4.11
N ALA A 22 11.22 16.90 4.57
CA ALA A 22 12.29 17.25 5.51
C ALA A 22 13.29 18.26 4.91
N ASN A 23 13.69 18.10 3.65
CA ASN A 23 14.62 19.03 3.00
C ASN A 23 14.00 20.41 2.73
N LYS A 24 12.67 20.51 2.52
CA LYS A 24 11.95 21.79 2.47
C LYS A 24 11.93 22.48 3.82
N PHE A 25 11.62 21.76 4.90
CA PHE A 25 11.65 22.30 6.27
C PHE A 25 13.06 22.76 6.69
N LEU A 26 14.11 22.06 6.25
CA LEU A 26 15.50 22.41 6.55
C LEU A 26 16.13 23.46 5.61
N GLY A 27 15.41 23.97 4.60
CA GLY A 27 15.94 24.92 3.62
C GLY A 27 17.10 24.40 2.77
N ASN A 28 17.30 23.08 2.69
CA ASN A 28 18.52 22.44 2.16
C ASN A 28 18.31 21.60 0.89
N LEU A 29 17.20 21.82 0.17
CA LEU A 29 16.79 21.09 -1.04
C LEU A 29 17.91 20.86 -2.08
N TRP A 30 18.87 21.80 -2.19
CA TRP A 30 19.95 21.74 -3.20
C TRP A 30 21.34 21.39 -2.64
N LYS A 31 21.59 21.54 -1.33
CA LYS A 31 22.92 21.30 -0.73
C LYS A 31 23.11 19.88 -0.18
N LYS A 32 22.04 19.14 0.11
CA LYS A 32 22.10 17.81 0.75
C LYS A 32 21.16 16.77 0.10
N ALA A 33 20.95 16.86 -1.21
CA ALA A 33 20.07 15.93 -1.94
C ALA A 33 20.44 14.45 -1.74
N TYR A 34 21.73 14.13 -1.58
CA TYR A 34 22.23 12.74 -1.49
C TYR A 34 22.36 12.19 -0.06
N VAL A 35 22.09 13.00 0.96
CA VAL A 35 22.18 12.58 2.37
C VAL A 35 20.77 12.57 2.92
N LEU A 36 20.30 11.41 3.39
CA LEU A 36 19.06 11.34 4.15
C LEU A 36 19.21 12.29 5.36
N PRO A 37 18.43 13.37 5.45
CA PRO A 37 18.60 14.33 6.52
C PRO A 37 18.36 13.61 7.84
N ASN A 38 19.23 13.82 8.82
CA ASN A 38 19.00 13.31 10.16
C ASN A 38 17.74 13.98 10.73
N THR A 39 16.61 13.27 10.68
CA THR A 39 15.31 13.79 11.13
C THR A 39 15.15 13.74 12.64
N ASP A 40 16.14 13.22 13.39
CA ASP A 40 16.04 13.13 14.85
C ASP A 40 15.98 14.49 15.56
N VAL A 41 16.48 15.53 14.91
CA VAL A 41 16.59 16.88 15.47
C VAL A 41 15.41 17.78 15.10
N ILE A 42 14.59 17.36 14.13
CA ILE A 42 13.45 18.16 13.62
C ILE A 42 12.21 17.81 14.44
N LYS A 43 11.92 18.63 15.45
CA LYS A 43 10.77 18.43 16.33
C LYS A 43 9.44 18.39 15.56
N GLU A 44 9.26 19.12 14.45
CA GLU A 44 8.01 19.07 13.67
C GLU A 44 7.78 17.71 12.96
N LEU A 45 8.84 16.94 12.68
CA LEU A 45 8.78 15.58 12.13
C LEU A 45 8.58 14.52 13.23
N LYS A 46 9.08 14.77 14.45
CA LYS A 46 8.88 13.91 15.63
C LYS A 46 7.53 14.14 16.34
N ASP A 47 7.09 15.39 16.48
CA ASP A 47 5.97 15.83 17.34
C ASP A 47 4.65 16.09 16.58
N GLY A 48 4.48 15.45 15.42
CA GLY A 48 3.14 15.22 14.89
C GLY A 48 2.52 16.34 14.06
N HIS A 49 3.25 17.40 13.69
CA HIS A 49 2.75 18.35 12.66
C HIS A 49 2.47 17.65 11.33
N LEU A 50 3.37 16.76 10.88
CA LEU A 50 3.10 15.86 9.75
C LEU A 50 1.95 14.89 10.00
N LYS A 51 1.79 14.40 11.24
CA LYS A 51 0.66 13.53 11.59
C LYS A 51 -0.67 14.27 11.61
N GLN A 52 -0.68 15.61 11.67
CA GLN A 52 -1.87 16.43 11.59
C GLN A 52 -2.26 16.76 10.14
N ASP A 53 -1.29 16.77 9.22
CA ASP A 53 -1.54 16.98 7.79
C ASP A 53 -2.52 15.94 7.23
N PRO A 54 -3.68 16.37 6.69
CA PRO A 54 -4.70 15.45 6.16
C PRO A 54 -4.21 14.60 4.99
N GLN A 55 -3.33 15.13 4.13
CA GLN A 55 -2.78 14.39 3.00
C GLN A 55 -1.78 13.33 3.47
N PHE A 56 -0.91 13.66 4.42
CA PHE A 56 0.00 12.70 5.03
C PHE A 56 -0.77 11.54 5.69
N LYS A 57 -1.87 11.84 6.41
CA LYS A 57 -2.74 10.80 6.99
C LYS A 57 -3.27 9.86 5.91
N THR A 58 -3.75 10.41 4.79
CA THR A 58 -4.26 9.63 3.66
C THR A 58 -3.17 8.79 3.02
N ASP A 59 -2.03 9.39 2.65
CA ASP A 59 -0.91 8.70 2.01
C ASP A 59 -0.33 7.61 2.91
N ARG A 60 -0.16 7.89 4.21
CA ARG A 60 0.31 6.92 5.21
C ARG A 60 -0.68 5.77 5.36
N ALA A 61 -1.97 6.05 5.42
CA ALA A 61 -2.98 5.02 5.54
C ALA A 61 -3.06 4.15 4.27
N THR A 62 -2.84 4.73 3.09
CA THR A 62 -2.67 3.97 1.83
C THR A 62 -1.44 3.07 1.90
N GLN A 63 -0.28 3.59 2.31
CA GLN A 63 0.95 2.80 2.40
C GLN A 63 0.86 1.65 3.42
N LEU A 64 0.26 1.89 4.59
CA LEU A 64 0.05 0.84 5.58
C LEU A 64 -0.86 -0.25 5.04
N ASN A 65 -1.92 0.16 4.35
CA ASN A 65 -2.83 -0.77 3.69
C ASN A 65 -2.11 -1.59 2.61
N GLU A 66 -1.18 -1.01 1.83
CA GLU A 66 -0.34 -1.78 0.90
C GLU A 66 0.48 -2.87 1.61
N SER A 67 1.07 -2.56 2.77
CA SER A 67 1.87 -3.54 3.51
C SER A 67 1.04 -4.67 4.11
N GLU A 68 -0.13 -4.35 4.68
CA GLU A 68 -1.04 -5.33 5.27
C GLU A 68 -1.59 -6.28 4.21
N TRP A 69 -2.04 -5.73 3.09
CA TRP A 69 -2.65 -6.51 2.02
C TRP A 69 -1.63 -7.27 1.19
N THR A 70 -0.43 -6.75 1.01
CA THR A 70 0.65 -7.51 0.35
C THR A 70 1.03 -8.75 1.14
N ALA A 71 1.09 -8.65 2.48
CA ALA A 71 1.38 -9.79 3.34
C ALA A 71 0.31 -10.88 3.27
N LEU A 72 -0.93 -10.53 2.91
CA LEU A 72 -2.03 -11.48 2.77
C LEU A 72 -2.15 -12.02 1.33
N CYS A 73 -2.21 -11.14 0.33
CA CYS A 73 -2.48 -11.51 -1.05
C CYS A 73 -1.31 -12.23 -1.71
N LEU A 74 -0.07 -11.87 -1.41
CA LEU A 74 1.09 -12.44 -2.07
C LEU A 74 1.29 -13.93 -1.72
N PRO A 75 1.22 -14.36 -0.44
CA PRO A 75 1.28 -15.78 -0.11
C PRO A 75 0.11 -16.58 -0.67
N LEU A 76 -1.12 -16.06 -0.62
CA LEU A 76 -2.29 -16.73 -1.20
C LEU A 76 -2.10 -16.96 -2.70
N CYS A 77 -1.62 -15.95 -3.43
CA CYS A 77 -1.40 -16.10 -4.85
C CYS A 77 -0.24 -17.03 -5.22
N PHE A 78 0.84 -17.07 -4.42
CA PHE A 78 1.87 -18.07 -4.63
C PHE A 78 1.38 -19.48 -4.34
N TYR A 79 0.60 -19.67 -3.27
CA TYR A 79 0.00 -20.95 -2.96
C TYR A 79 -0.87 -21.46 -4.12
N PHE A 80 -1.80 -20.65 -4.61
CA PHE A 80 -2.68 -21.04 -5.71
C PHE A 80 -1.96 -21.23 -7.05
N ALA A 81 -0.93 -20.43 -7.33
CA ALA A 81 -0.09 -20.64 -8.51
C ALA A 81 0.67 -21.97 -8.44
N SER A 82 1.08 -22.39 -7.23
CA SER A 82 1.83 -23.65 -7.04
C SER A 82 0.97 -24.91 -7.00
N SER A 83 -0.33 -24.79 -6.71
CA SER A 83 -1.22 -25.94 -6.42
C SER A 83 -2.07 -26.41 -7.61
N ALA A 84 -1.83 -25.88 -8.82
CA ALA A 84 -2.61 -26.18 -10.03
C ALA A 84 -4.14 -26.02 -9.85
N VAL A 85 -4.55 -25.16 -8.91
CA VAL A 85 -5.96 -24.93 -8.59
C VAL A 85 -6.59 -24.16 -9.74
N GLY A 86 -7.78 -24.60 -10.17
CA GLY A 86 -8.44 -24.18 -11.40
C GLY A 86 -8.76 -22.68 -11.55
N ALA A 87 -9.51 -22.33 -12.60
CA ALA A 87 -9.77 -20.96 -13.05
C ALA A 87 -10.23 -19.96 -11.96
N ASP A 88 -10.90 -20.44 -10.91
CA ASP A 88 -11.37 -19.64 -9.79
C ASP A 88 -10.23 -18.99 -8.98
N ALA A 89 -9.09 -19.68 -8.87
CA ALA A 89 -7.95 -19.18 -8.10
C ALA A 89 -7.20 -18.05 -8.83
N GLY A 90 -7.11 -18.15 -10.16
CA GLY A 90 -6.60 -17.05 -11.00
C GLY A 90 -7.50 -15.81 -10.94
N THR A 91 -8.81 -16.02 -10.90
CA THR A 91 -9.79 -14.94 -10.74
C THR A 91 -9.66 -14.26 -9.37
N ALA A 92 -9.61 -15.03 -8.28
CA ALA A 92 -9.44 -14.52 -6.93
C ALA A 92 -8.17 -13.66 -6.78
N CYS A 93 -7.04 -14.14 -7.32
CA CYS A 93 -5.78 -13.39 -7.33
C CYS A 93 -5.83 -12.12 -8.16
N SER A 94 -6.50 -12.16 -9.30
CA SER A 94 -6.69 -10.99 -10.15
C SER A 94 -7.55 -9.92 -9.46
N MET A 95 -8.63 -10.33 -8.79
CA MET A 95 -9.48 -9.42 -8.00
C MET A 95 -8.71 -8.77 -6.86
N MET A 96 -7.89 -9.53 -6.13
CA MET A 96 -7.01 -8.97 -5.10
C MET A 96 -5.98 -7.99 -5.67
N ALA A 97 -5.29 -8.37 -6.75
CA ALA A 97 -4.24 -7.54 -7.34
C ALA A 97 -4.79 -6.23 -7.93
N TRP A 98 -5.86 -6.28 -8.72
CA TRP A 98 -6.46 -5.11 -9.35
C TRP A 98 -7.28 -4.27 -8.37
N GLY A 99 -7.96 -4.90 -7.42
CA GLY A 99 -8.58 -4.20 -6.30
C GLY A 99 -7.53 -3.46 -5.45
N GLN A 100 -6.32 -4.01 -5.30
CA GLN A 100 -5.22 -3.30 -4.64
C GLN A 100 -4.81 -2.08 -5.45
N VAL A 101 -4.45 -2.25 -6.73
CA VAL A 101 -4.04 -1.14 -7.62
C VAL A 101 -5.08 -0.02 -7.62
N GLY A 102 -6.35 -0.36 -7.82
CA GLY A 102 -7.44 0.61 -7.86
C GLY A 102 -7.59 1.35 -6.53
N TYR A 103 -7.43 0.65 -5.40
CA TYR A 103 -7.47 1.28 -4.08
C TYR A 103 -6.28 2.21 -3.84
N THR A 104 -5.06 1.79 -4.20
CA THR A 104 -3.82 2.59 -4.08
C THR A 104 -3.93 3.88 -4.86
N LEU A 105 -4.57 3.85 -6.02
CA LEU A 105 -4.76 5.02 -6.87
C LEU A 105 -5.93 5.88 -6.39
N ALA A 106 -7.10 5.29 -6.17
CA ALA A 106 -8.32 6.04 -5.87
C ALA A 106 -8.25 6.74 -4.51
N ARG A 107 -7.69 6.11 -3.46
CA ARG A 107 -7.66 6.67 -2.11
C ARG A 107 -6.94 8.01 -2.00
N PRO A 108 -5.70 8.18 -2.47
CA PRO A 108 -5.00 9.45 -2.39
C PRO A 108 -5.42 10.48 -3.44
N THR A 109 -6.07 10.07 -4.55
CA THR A 109 -6.41 10.97 -5.66
C THR A 109 -7.84 11.51 -5.60
N ILE A 110 -8.83 10.62 -5.48
CA ILE A 110 -10.26 10.95 -5.55
C ILE A 110 -10.93 10.74 -4.18
N GLY A 111 -10.41 9.81 -3.38
CA GLY A 111 -10.86 9.54 -2.02
C GLY A 111 -12.19 8.80 -1.94
N TYR A 112 -12.93 9.08 -0.86
CA TYR A 112 -14.25 8.50 -0.62
C TYR A 112 -15.31 9.19 -1.47
N PRO A 113 -16.31 8.45 -2.03
CA PRO A 113 -16.56 7.02 -1.92
C PRO A 113 -15.85 6.15 -2.97
N PHE A 114 -15.12 6.76 -3.92
CA PHE A 114 -14.62 6.08 -5.11
C PHE A 114 -13.58 4.98 -4.86
N GLN A 115 -12.89 5.02 -3.71
CA GLN A 115 -12.01 3.94 -3.29
C GLN A 115 -12.74 2.65 -2.82
N LEU A 116 -14.03 2.73 -2.43
CA LEU A 116 -14.77 1.62 -1.83
C LEU A 116 -14.90 0.40 -2.75
N PRO A 117 -15.30 0.53 -4.03
CA PRO A 117 -15.44 -0.62 -4.93
C PRO A 117 -14.15 -1.46 -5.03
N PHE A 118 -13.00 -0.79 -5.05
CA PHE A 118 -11.69 -1.46 -5.09
C PHE A 118 -11.35 -2.15 -3.77
N ALA A 119 -11.73 -1.56 -2.62
CA ALA A 119 -11.63 -2.23 -1.34
C ALA A 119 -12.50 -3.49 -1.28
N ILE A 120 -13.76 -3.39 -1.72
CA ILE A 120 -14.71 -4.52 -1.78
C ILE A 120 -14.17 -5.62 -2.68
N MET A 121 -13.67 -5.28 -3.87
CA MET A 121 -13.11 -6.26 -4.81
C MET A 121 -12.00 -7.11 -4.19
N ARG A 122 -11.14 -6.50 -3.35
CA ARG A 122 -10.11 -7.24 -2.62
C ARG A 122 -10.69 -8.20 -1.59
N TYR A 123 -11.66 -7.76 -0.79
CA TYR A 123 -12.34 -8.62 0.16
C TYR A 123 -13.02 -9.81 -0.51
N VAL A 124 -13.67 -9.59 -1.66
CA VAL A 124 -14.26 -10.67 -2.46
C VAL A 124 -13.18 -11.64 -2.95
N GLY A 125 -12.05 -11.14 -3.45
CA GLY A 125 -10.92 -11.99 -3.84
C GLY A 125 -10.40 -12.85 -2.69
N VAL A 126 -10.26 -12.29 -1.49
CA VAL A 126 -9.86 -13.04 -0.28
C VAL A 126 -10.91 -14.09 0.09
N ALA A 127 -12.18 -13.74 0.07
CA ALA A 127 -13.26 -14.68 0.39
C ALA A 127 -13.28 -15.87 -0.57
N LEU A 128 -13.07 -15.62 -1.87
CA LEU A 128 -12.94 -16.67 -2.88
C LEU A 128 -11.70 -17.54 -2.63
N SER A 129 -10.56 -16.95 -2.29
CA SER A 129 -9.36 -17.68 -1.89
C SER A 129 -9.61 -18.56 -0.65
N MET A 130 -10.26 -18.03 0.39
CA MET A 130 -10.58 -18.82 1.60
C MET A 130 -11.54 -19.96 1.30
N LYS A 131 -12.54 -19.74 0.44
CA LYS A 131 -13.45 -20.79 -0.03
C LYS A 131 -12.68 -21.91 -0.73
N SER A 132 -11.75 -21.57 -1.63
CA SER A 132 -10.94 -22.57 -2.33
C SER A 132 -9.98 -23.32 -1.40
N LEU A 133 -9.42 -22.65 -0.38
CA LEU A 133 -8.62 -23.32 0.66
C LEU A 133 -9.46 -24.31 1.46
N PHE A 134 -10.66 -23.91 1.86
CA PHE A 134 -11.57 -24.78 2.62
C PHE A 134 -11.97 -26.01 1.80
N ALA A 135 -12.32 -25.82 0.53
CA ALA A 135 -12.65 -26.92 -0.38
C ALA A 135 -11.45 -27.83 -0.74
N ALA A 136 -10.21 -27.37 -0.55
CA ALA A 136 -9.01 -28.20 -0.74
C ALA A 136 -8.65 -28.98 0.54
N ALA A 137 -9.08 -28.50 1.71
CA ALA A 137 -8.76 -29.09 3.02
C ALA A 137 -9.81 -30.11 3.50
N PHE A 138 -11.04 -30.01 3.02
CA PHE A 138 -12.20 -30.85 3.41
C PHE A 138 -12.93 -31.36 2.18
#